data_AF-A0A969QAU1-F1
#
_entry.id   AF-A0A969QAU1-F1
#
_cell.length_a   1.000
_cell.length_b   1.000
_cell.length_c   1.000
_cell.angle_alpha   90.00
_cell.angle_beta   90.00
_cell.angle_gamma   90.00
#
_symmetry.space_group_name_H-M   'P 1'
#
loop_
_entity.id
_entity.type
_entity.pdbx_description
1 polymer ?
#
loop_
_entity_poly.entity_id
_entity_poly.type
_entity_poly.pdbx_seq_one_letter_code
_entity_poly.pdbx_strand_id
1 'polypeptide(L)'
;IKGFVVWAGEDFLDATSVVFITRQKQAVDPLLNQMSLYTWSDAIPALAAGSTSADLKLSEPGEIPAETVRDSIKNGKITHLLIQEHLNPLTGETRGRDPTRRQLLKLISEKTEKKQDPVTGEWFVRVHWEEKDKLQRNYCFTVNCPTSGTPISVENVSLFHGNLVQVYHGSPVSMSFQELDESLPLIPEPPLFYTRTKKQEAICQLPFIPLAYLDTPPGGEVPPKSTLEVKVNGDLWDEVIDLIHSDDSDERGDRFAVETDELGRSLIRFGNGVNGKQLPDGAIVHCTYQVGRGLDGNVGADTLLYFDTNVFPQVSSCWNPFDVTNGREPELVAEILRRVPQAYRYRQLRAITLQDYENRAAELPDVSRAFAQYRWTGSWRTVQVAIDPVGTTTLTDEVREKVARHLEAVRLIGEDLEIRSPRFVPLDIKVFLCIHPDYWIEDIRFILEQEFSEGYTPDGRMAFFHPDRWTFGKALRVSQIIGAVQAIQGVAHVIEVKLKRWNEITPGTNEVIEVRGNEIIQVKNDRDRLESGFIKFEIQGGRQ
;
A
#
# COMPACT_ATOMS: atom_id res chain seq x y z
N ILE A 1 17.77 24.82 -12.17
CA ILE A 1 17.28 23.43 -11.93
C ILE A 1 18.04 22.89 -10.73
N LYS A 2 17.37 22.51 -9.63
CA LYS A 2 18.02 21.99 -8.42
C LYS A 2 17.90 20.46 -8.39
N GLY A 3 18.70 19.75 -9.17
CA GLY A 3 18.71 18.29 -9.20
C GLY A 3 19.90 17.75 -9.97
N PHE A 4 20.35 16.55 -9.61
CA PHE A 4 21.34 15.79 -10.39
C PHE A 4 20.61 15.19 -11.59
N VAL A 5 21.00 15.62 -12.80
CA VAL A 5 20.39 15.22 -14.06
C VAL A 5 21.28 14.16 -14.70
N VAL A 6 20.67 13.03 -15.04
CA VAL A 6 21.34 11.91 -15.72
C VAL A 6 20.51 11.48 -16.93
N TRP A 7 21.13 10.91 -17.96
CA TRP A 7 20.41 10.43 -19.13
C TRP A 7 21.03 9.19 -19.76
N ALA A 8 20.19 8.49 -20.53
CA ALA A 8 20.60 7.49 -21.51
C ALA A 8 20.41 8.08 -22.92
N GLY A 9 21.42 7.97 -23.79
CA GLY A 9 21.41 8.52 -25.15
C GLY A 9 22.67 9.35 -25.45
N GLU A 10 22.82 9.80 -26.70
CA GLU A 10 24.04 10.49 -27.14
C GLU A 10 24.17 11.91 -26.57
N ASP A 11 23.07 12.68 -26.52
CA ASP A 11 23.05 14.07 -26.06
C ASP A 11 21.80 14.37 -25.24
N PHE A 12 21.92 15.15 -24.18
CA PHE A 12 20.81 15.59 -23.34
C PHE A 12 19.69 16.32 -24.13
N LEU A 13 20.05 17.04 -25.19
CA LEU A 13 19.11 17.77 -26.04
C LEU A 13 18.50 16.92 -27.15
N ASP A 14 18.99 15.70 -27.36
CA ASP A 14 18.41 14.81 -28.36
C ASP A 14 17.02 14.34 -27.93
N ALA A 15 16.08 14.42 -28.86
CA ALA A 15 14.74 13.89 -28.72
C ALA A 15 14.71 12.36 -28.59
N THR A 16 15.81 11.63 -28.75
CA THR A 16 15.85 10.18 -28.46
C THR A 16 16.34 9.86 -27.04
N SER A 17 16.94 10.84 -26.35
CA SER A 17 17.48 10.62 -25.01
C SER A 17 16.38 10.50 -23.96
N VAL A 18 16.63 9.64 -22.98
CA VAL A 18 15.75 9.44 -21.82
C VAL A 18 16.40 10.08 -20.61
N VAL A 19 15.77 11.13 -20.09
CA VAL A 19 16.31 11.99 -19.05
C VAL A 19 15.69 11.68 -17.69
N PHE A 20 16.52 11.67 -16.67
CA PHE A 20 16.11 11.51 -15.28
C PHE A 20 16.70 12.62 -14.42
N ILE A 21 16.00 12.96 -13.34
CA ILE A 21 16.42 14.00 -12.42
C ILE A 21 16.13 13.61 -10.96
N THR A 22 17.01 13.99 -10.05
CA THR A 22 16.75 13.89 -8.61
C THR A 22 15.84 15.00 -8.12
N ARG A 23 14.91 14.67 -7.21
CA ARG A 23 14.01 15.66 -6.57
C ARG A 23 14.48 16.09 -5.19
N GLN A 24 15.38 15.32 -4.59
CA GLN A 24 15.93 15.57 -3.27
C GLN A 24 17.44 15.60 -3.30
N LYS A 25 18.03 16.36 -2.37
CA LYS A 25 19.48 16.33 -2.15
C LYS A 25 19.83 15.03 -1.43
N GLN A 26 20.79 14.30 -1.97
CA GLN A 26 21.34 13.09 -1.38
C GLN A 26 22.82 13.32 -1.08
N ALA A 27 23.25 12.98 0.13
CA ALA A 27 24.67 12.97 0.47
C ALA A 27 25.33 11.75 -0.17
N VAL A 28 26.51 11.95 -0.75
CA VAL A 28 27.37 10.90 -1.30
C VAL A 28 28.76 11.03 -0.71
N ASP A 29 29.45 9.92 -0.51
CA ASP A 29 30.79 9.86 0.09
C ASP A 29 31.67 8.85 -0.66
N PRO A 30 32.92 9.17 -1.04
CA PRO A 30 33.81 8.24 -1.73
C PRO A 30 33.98 6.88 -1.04
N LEU A 31 33.92 6.82 0.30
CA LEU A 31 34.00 5.57 1.07
C LEU A 31 32.86 4.60 0.78
N LEU A 32 31.75 5.10 0.24
CA LEU A 32 30.55 4.34 -0.11
C LEU A 32 30.49 3.98 -1.60
N ASN A 33 31.50 4.37 -2.39
CA ASN A 33 31.55 4.01 -3.81
C ASN A 33 31.69 2.52 -4.01
N GLN A 34 32.59 1.88 -3.27
CA GLN A 34 32.87 0.45 -3.33
C GLN A 34 33.32 -0.03 -1.94
N MET A 35 32.63 -1.02 -1.41
CA MET A 35 32.98 -1.68 -0.15
C MET A 35 33.00 -3.18 -0.38
N SER A 36 33.98 -3.86 0.19
CA SER A 36 34.14 -5.30 0.08
C SER A 36 33.62 -6.01 1.34
N LEU A 37 33.58 -7.33 1.33
CA LEU A 37 33.38 -8.10 2.55
C LEU A 37 34.70 -8.17 3.32
N TYR A 38 34.65 -7.95 4.62
CA TYR A 38 35.72 -8.29 5.53
C TYR A 38 35.71 -9.81 5.76
N THR A 39 36.61 -10.53 5.07
CA THR A 39 36.55 -12.01 4.98
C THR A 39 37.15 -12.76 6.17
N TRP A 40 37.63 -12.05 7.20
CA TRP A 40 38.29 -12.64 8.38
C TRP A 40 39.45 -13.59 7.99
N SER A 41 40.38 -13.10 7.17
CA SER A 41 41.45 -13.92 6.57
C SER A 41 40.92 -15.14 5.80
N ASP A 42 39.92 -14.90 4.94
CA ASP A 42 39.21 -15.89 4.14
C ASP A 42 38.46 -16.99 4.91
N ALA A 43 38.25 -16.82 6.21
CA ALA A 43 37.33 -17.68 6.97
C ALA A 43 35.88 -17.55 6.50
N ILE A 44 35.50 -16.37 5.99
CA ILE A 44 34.18 -16.06 5.42
C ILE A 44 34.37 -15.51 4.00
N PRO A 45 34.60 -16.37 3.00
CA PRO A 45 34.87 -15.93 1.63
C PRO A 45 33.60 -15.57 0.84
N ALA A 46 32.42 -15.87 1.39
CA ALA A 46 31.13 -15.69 0.74
C ALA A 46 30.01 -15.46 1.76
N LEU A 47 28.94 -14.80 1.32
CA LEU A 47 27.67 -14.69 2.04
C LEU A 47 26.64 -15.63 1.43
N ALA A 48 25.96 -16.40 2.27
CA ALA A 48 24.93 -17.34 1.84
C ALA A 48 23.58 -16.65 1.59
N ALA A 49 22.76 -17.22 0.72
CA ALA A 49 21.34 -16.87 0.63
C ALA A 49 20.68 -17.01 2.02
N GLY A 50 19.83 -16.05 2.37
CA GLY A 50 19.22 -15.92 3.69
C GLY A 50 20.00 -15.06 4.68
N SER A 51 21.23 -14.62 4.35
CA SER A 51 22.01 -13.75 5.25
C SER A 51 21.36 -12.37 5.41
N THR A 52 21.45 -11.81 6.62
CA THR A 52 20.90 -10.48 6.99
C THR A 52 21.93 -9.53 7.59
N SER A 53 23.22 -9.88 7.48
CA SER A 53 24.32 -9.06 7.98
C SER A 53 25.62 -9.28 7.20
N ALA A 54 26.49 -8.27 7.19
CA ALA A 54 27.83 -8.36 6.63
C ALA A 54 28.80 -7.47 7.42
N ASP A 55 30.07 -7.86 7.42
CA ASP A 55 31.17 -7.02 7.90
C ASP A 55 31.80 -6.35 6.68
N LEU A 56 31.69 -5.02 6.56
CA LEU A 56 32.14 -4.27 5.41
C LEU A 56 33.60 -3.84 5.58
N LYS A 57 34.43 -4.22 4.62
CA LYS A 57 35.79 -3.71 4.44
C LYS A 57 35.77 -2.49 3.54
N LEU A 58 36.31 -1.38 4.04
CA LEU A 58 36.35 -0.11 3.29
C LEU A 58 37.56 -0.05 2.38
N SER A 59 37.45 0.69 1.27
CA SER A 59 38.56 0.93 0.34
C SER A 59 39.71 1.71 1.00
N GLU A 60 39.37 2.60 1.92
CA GLU A 60 40.32 3.32 2.77
C GLU A 60 40.23 2.78 4.20
N PRO A 61 41.23 2.00 4.67
CA PRO A 61 41.21 1.42 6.00
C PRO A 61 41.46 2.49 7.06
N GLY A 62 40.84 2.32 8.23
CA GLY A 62 41.11 3.16 9.40
C GLY A 62 39.88 3.40 10.26
N GLU A 63 40.14 3.90 11.47
CA GLU A 63 39.07 4.17 12.43
C GLU A 63 38.12 5.28 11.98
N ILE A 64 38.67 6.37 11.44
CA ILE A 64 37.90 7.55 11.00
C ILE A 64 37.00 7.21 9.79
N PRO A 65 37.48 6.55 8.71
CA PRO A 65 36.61 6.08 7.65
C PRO A 65 35.46 5.18 8.13
N ALA A 66 35.75 4.22 9.01
CA ALA A 66 34.74 3.31 9.57
C ALA A 66 33.70 4.05 10.43
N GLU A 67 34.12 5.10 11.14
CA GLU A 67 33.24 6.00 11.89
C GLU A 67 32.33 6.81 10.97
N THR A 68 32.88 7.41 9.92
CA THR A 68 32.12 8.18 8.93
C THR A 68 31.03 7.33 8.26
N VAL A 69 31.35 6.09 7.86
CA VAL A 69 30.38 5.18 7.24
C VAL A 69 29.30 4.76 8.26
N ARG A 70 29.71 4.37 9.48
CA ARG A 70 28.76 4.04 10.57
C ARG A 70 27.79 5.19 10.82
N ASP A 71 28.29 6.42 10.94
CA ASP A 71 27.47 7.59 11.26
C ASP A 71 26.59 8.02 10.11
N SER A 72 27.02 7.81 8.87
CA SER A 72 26.18 8.04 7.69
C SER A 72 24.97 7.11 7.67
N ILE A 73 25.15 5.85 8.07
CA ILE A 73 24.05 4.88 8.20
C ILE A 73 23.18 5.19 9.43
N LYS A 74 23.79 5.42 10.60
CA LYS A 74 23.05 5.71 11.85
C LYS A 74 22.18 6.96 11.77
N ASN A 75 22.67 8.01 11.12
CA ASN A 75 21.95 9.26 10.96
C ASN A 75 20.94 9.22 9.79
N GLY A 76 20.73 8.06 9.17
CA GLY A 76 19.77 7.89 8.08
C GLY A 76 20.16 8.59 6.76
N LYS A 77 21.42 9.05 6.62
CA LYS A 77 21.91 9.59 5.34
C LYS A 77 21.97 8.49 4.29
N ILE A 78 22.32 7.28 4.71
CA ILE A 78 22.31 6.07 3.89
C ILE A 78 21.34 5.07 4.50
N THR A 79 20.34 4.69 3.74
CA THR A 79 19.27 3.78 4.19
C THR A 79 19.32 2.43 3.49
N HIS A 80 20.05 2.32 2.38
CA HIS A 80 20.15 1.12 1.58
C HIS A 80 21.60 0.85 1.15
N LEU A 81 21.94 -0.42 0.96
CA LEU A 81 23.12 -0.86 0.22
C LEU A 81 22.70 -1.66 -1.00
N LEU A 82 23.44 -1.51 -2.08
CA LEU A 82 23.38 -2.41 -3.22
C LEU A 82 24.50 -3.43 -3.08
N ILE A 83 24.18 -4.72 -3.13
CA ILE A 83 25.16 -5.78 -3.37
C ILE A 83 25.13 -6.17 -4.85
N GLN A 84 26.28 -6.33 -5.47
CA GLN A 84 26.39 -6.82 -6.85
C GLN A 84 27.52 -7.82 -7.03
N GLU A 85 27.32 -8.78 -7.95
CA GLU A 85 28.39 -9.58 -8.53
C GLU A 85 29.16 -8.72 -9.55
N HIS A 86 30.37 -8.29 -9.17
CA HIS A 86 31.21 -7.42 -9.98
C HIS A 86 32.03 -8.21 -11.02
N LEU A 87 32.46 -9.42 -10.65
CA LEU A 87 33.25 -10.35 -11.46
C LEU A 87 32.53 -11.71 -11.51
N ASN A 88 32.76 -12.47 -12.57
CA ASN A 88 32.29 -13.85 -12.66
C ASN A 88 32.99 -14.72 -11.61
N PRO A 89 32.27 -15.38 -10.67
CA PRO A 89 32.87 -16.20 -9.62
C PRO A 89 33.66 -17.42 -10.10
N LEU A 90 33.45 -17.87 -11.35
CA LEU A 90 34.15 -19.01 -11.94
C LEU A 90 35.49 -18.61 -12.57
N THR A 91 35.56 -17.41 -13.15
CA THR A 91 36.73 -16.96 -13.92
C THR A 91 37.54 -15.87 -13.22
N GLY A 92 36.91 -15.11 -12.31
CA GLY A 92 37.50 -13.93 -11.68
C GLY A 92 37.56 -12.73 -12.64
N GLU A 93 36.90 -12.79 -13.80
CA GLU A 93 36.92 -11.73 -14.81
C GLU A 93 35.58 -11.01 -14.89
N THR A 94 35.59 -9.78 -15.41
CA THR A 94 34.35 -9.03 -15.71
C THR A 94 33.54 -9.70 -16.83
N ARG A 95 34.21 -10.39 -17.76
CA ARG A 95 33.58 -11.11 -18.86
C ARG A 95 32.81 -12.32 -18.33
N GLY A 96 31.56 -12.42 -18.77
CA GLY A 96 30.67 -13.51 -18.39
C GLY A 96 30.10 -13.41 -16.97
N ARG A 97 30.26 -12.27 -16.27
CA ARG A 97 29.53 -12.02 -15.01
C ARG A 97 28.03 -11.96 -15.29
N ASP A 98 27.21 -12.29 -14.29
CA ASP A 98 25.76 -12.16 -14.40
C ASP A 98 25.31 -10.77 -13.90
N PRO A 99 24.91 -9.83 -14.79
CA PRO A 99 24.50 -8.48 -14.40
C PRO A 99 23.20 -8.45 -13.59
N THR A 100 22.42 -9.55 -13.59
CA THR A 100 21.18 -9.66 -12.83
C THR A 100 21.41 -10.05 -11.37
N ARG A 101 22.66 -10.37 -10.99
CA ARG A 101 23.05 -10.66 -9.61
C ARG A 101 23.28 -9.38 -8.82
N ARG A 102 22.19 -8.65 -8.62
CA ARG A 102 22.13 -7.41 -7.87
C ARG A 102 20.95 -7.44 -6.90
N GLN A 103 21.13 -6.87 -5.72
CA GLN A 103 20.05 -6.78 -4.74
C GLN A 103 20.19 -5.52 -3.89
N LEU A 104 19.07 -4.84 -3.67
CA LEU A 104 18.98 -3.72 -2.75
C LEU A 104 18.67 -4.24 -1.33
N LEU A 105 19.38 -3.73 -0.34
CA LEU A 105 19.31 -4.17 1.05
C LEU A 105 18.96 -2.97 1.93
N LYS A 106 17.78 -2.94 2.55
CA LYS A 106 17.40 -1.86 3.48
C LYS A 106 18.05 -2.04 4.83
N LEU A 107 18.90 -1.10 5.21
CA LEU A 107 19.72 -1.15 6.42
C LEU A 107 18.89 -0.93 7.70
N ILE A 108 19.29 -1.60 8.77
CA ILE A 108 18.80 -1.36 10.14
C ILE A 108 19.84 -0.48 10.85
N SER A 109 19.59 0.83 10.83
CA SER A 109 20.53 1.85 11.32
C SER A 109 21.01 1.62 12.76
N GLU A 110 20.10 1.21 13.66
CA GLU A 110 20.41 0.99 15.08
C GLU A 110 21.42 -0.15 15.31
N LYS A 111 21.51 -1.11 14.39
CA LYS A 111 22.39 -2.27 14.48
C LYS A 111 23.73 -2.08 13.78
N THR A 112 24.01 -0.89 13.23
CA THR A 112 25.28 -0.62 12.57
C THR A 112 26.38 -0.32 13.59
N GLU A 113 27.50 -1.04 13.49
CA GLU A 113 28.60 -0.96 14.45
C GLU A 113 29.94 -0.79 13.74
N LYS A 114 30.77 0.13 14.22
CA LYS A 114 32.21 0.17 13.89
C LYS A 114 32.92 -0.84 14.78
N LYS A 115 33.71 -1.74 14.20
CA LYS A 115 34.48 -2.75 14.93
C LYS A 115 35.92 -2.79 14.46
N GLN A 116 36.79 -3.33 15.31
CA GLN A 116 38.19 -3.58 15.00
C GLN A 116 38.45 -5.07 15.16
N ASP A 117 39.15 -5.68 14.21
CA ASP A 117 39.66 -7.02 14.38
C ASP A 117 40.82 -7.01 15.40
N PRO A 118 40.71 -7.73 16.53
CA PRO A 118 41.77 -7.78 17.53
C PRO A 118 43.07 -8.44 17.04
N VAL A 119 43.03 -9.20 15.94
CA VAL A 119 44.21 -9.91 15.39
C VAL A 119 44.95 -9.03 14.38
N THR A 120 44.26 -8.53 13.36
CA THR A 120 44.89 -7.70 12.31
C THR A 120 44.95 -6.22 12.68
N GLY A 121 44.14 -5.76 13.63
CA GLY A 121 43.97 -4.34 13.95
C GLY A 121 43.14 -3.56 12.94
N GLU A 122 42.59 -4.21 11.90
CA GLU A 122 41.85 -3.57 10.83
C GLU A 122 40.43 -3.16 11.30
N TRP A 123 40.00 -1.97 10.90
CA TRP A 123 38.67 -1.46 11.21
C TRP A 123 37.69 -1.82 10.09
N PHE A 124 36.50 -2.29 10.48
CA PHE A 124 35.41 -2.65 9.58
C PHE A 124 34.07 -2.17 10.13
N VAL A 125 33.04 -2.16 9.28
CA VAL A 125 31.68 -1.75 9.68
C VAL A 125 30.75 -2.94 9.58
N ARG A 126 30.21 -3.39 10.71
CA ARG A 126 29.16 -4.41 10.75
C ARG A 126 27.82 -3.76 10.45
N VAL A 127 27.13 -4.27 9.43
CA VAL A 127 25.79 -3.82 9.04
C VAL A 127 24.78 -4.97 9.13
N HIS A 128 23.53 -4.60 9.33
CA HIS A 128 22.38 -5.49 9.29
C HIS A 128 21.31 -4.88 8.39
N TRP A 129 20.52 -5.72 7.72
CA TRP A 129 19.38 -5.30 6.90
C TRP A 129 18.11 -6.04 7.30
N GLU A 130 16.96 -5.53 6.83
CA GLU A 130 15.64 -6.10 7.14
C GLU A 130 15.51 -7.56 6.68
N GLU A 131 14.81 -8.39 7.45
CA GLU A 131 14.61 -9.82 7.15
C GLU A 131 13.94 -10.05 5.78
N LYS A 132 13.07 -9.13 5.37
CA LYS A 132 12.40 -9.18 4.06
C LYS A 132 13.40 -9.03 2.88
N ASP A 133 14.54 -8.40 3.12
CA ASP A 133 15.60 -8.14 2.15
C ASP A 133 16.79 -9.10 2.34
N LYS A 134 16.62 -10.23 3.05
CA LYS A 134 17.66 -11.26 3.15
C LYS A 134 18.20 -11.66 1.78
N LEU A 135 19.48 -12.01 1.69
CA LEU A 135 20.10 -12.29 0.39
C LEU A 135 19.34 -13.40 -0.32
N GLN A 136 18.91 -13.15 -1.56
CA GLN A 136 18.16 -14.14 -2.35
C GLN A 136 19.09 -15.21 -2.95
N ARG A 137 20.39 -14.93 -3.01
CA ARG A 137 21.42 -15.75 -3.65
C ARG A 137 22.70 -15.72 -2.83
N ASN A 138 23.60 -16.65 -3.13
CA ASN A 138 24.96 -16.64 -2.58
C ASN A 138 25.81 -15.59 -3.32
N TYR A 139 26.65 -14.87 -2.58
CA TYR A 139 27.60 -13.91 -3.13
C TYR A 139 29.01 -14.27 -2.67
N CYS A 140 29.88 -14.61 -3.61
CA CYS A 140 31.30 -14.84 -3.34
C CYS A 140 32.06 -13.52 -3.36
N PHE A 141 32.96 -13.32 -2.41
CA PHE A 141 33.85 -12.16 -2.34
C PHE A 141 35.29 -12.55 -2.65
N THR A 142 35.70 -13.73 -2.22
CA THR A 142 36.99 -14.34 -2.58
C THR A 142 36.75 -15.66 -3.31
N VAL A 143 37.42 -15.87 -4.45
CA VAL A 143 37.39 -17.14 -5.20
C VAL A 143 38.79 -17.54 -5.63
N ASN A 144 39.07 -18.84 -5.70
CA ASN A 144 40.32 -19.36 -6.24
C ASN A 144 40.10 -19.80 -7.69
N CYS A 145 40.59 -19.01 -8.65
CA CYS A 145 40.42 -19.29 -10.07
C CYS A 145 41.65 -20.03 -10.63
N PRO A 146 41.46 -21.11 -11.42
CA PRO A 146 42.56 -21.91 -11.96
C PRO A 146 43.20 -21.34 -13.23
N THR A 147 42.99 -20.06 -13.57
CA THR A 147 43.16 -19.47 -14.91
C THR A 147 44.59 -19.47 -15.48
N SER A 148 45.59 -20.00 -14.78
CA SER A 148 46.97 -20.15 -15.30
C SER A 148 47.78 -21.27 -14.64
N GLY A 149 47.15 -22.40 -14.28
CA GLY A 149 47.84 -23.58 -13.73
C GLY A 149 48.27 -23.48 -12.26
N THR A 150 48.32 -22.26 -11.71
CA THR A 150 48.35 -21.96 -10.27
C THR A 150 47.04 -21.28 -9.87
N PRO A 151 46.35 -21.72 -8.81
CA PRO A 151 45.17 -21.02 -8.30
C PRO A 151 45.57 -19.61 -7.85
N ILE A 152 44.97 -18.59 -8.48
CA ILE A 152 45.11 -17.20 -8.03
C ILE A 152 43.86 -16.87 -7.24
N SER A 153 44.05 -16.38 -6.00
CA SER A 153 42.95 -15.84 -5.20
C SER A 153 42.53 -14.50 -5.80
N VAL A 154 41.27 -14.41 -6.19
CA VAL A 154 40.64 -13.21 -6.72
C VAL A 154 39.70 -12.68 -5.64
N GLU A 155 40.01 -11.50 -5.13
CA GLU A 155 39.17 -10.76 -4.18
C GLU A 155 38.18 -9.86 -4.91
N ASN A 156 37.22 -9.29 -4.18
CA ASN A 156 36.24 -8.30 -4.67
C ASN A 156 35.38 -8.82 -5.83
N VAL A 157 35.09 -10.12 -5.84
CA VAL A 157 34.18 -10.75 -6.81
C VAL A 157 32.77 -10.16 -6.71
N SER A 158 32.33 -9.90 -5.48
CA SER A 158 31.13 -9.12 -5.19
C SER A 158 31.49 -7.84 -4.45
N LEU A 159 30.69 -6.79 -4.61
CA LEU A 159 30.88 -5.48 -4.00
C LEU A 159 29.58 -4.93 -3.43
N PHE A 160 29.71 -4.12 -2.39
CA PHE A 160 28.66 -3.27 -1.85
C PHE A 160 28.83 -1.83 -2.32
N HIS A 161 27.71 -1.14 -2.55
CA HIS A 161 27.63 0.27 -2.91
C HIS A 161 26.62 0.99 -2.03
N GLY A 162 26.99 2.12 -1.47
CA GLY A 162 26.13 2.95 -0.62
C GLY A 162 25.69 4.27 -1.25
N ASN A 163 26.41 4.76 -2.27
CA ASN A 163 26.05 5.98 -3.00
C ASN A 163 24.89 5.73 -3.97
N LEU A 164 23.70 5.50 -3.41
CA LEU A 164 22.48 5.27 -4.15
C LEU A 164 21.63 6.54 -4.17
N VAL A 165 21.34 7.01 -5.37
CA VAL A 165 20.59 8.24 -5.59
C VAL A 165 19.32 7.91 -6.35
N GLN A 166 18.17 8.31 -5.80
CA GLN A 166 16.89 8.09 -6.46
C GLN A 166 16.65 9.16 -7.53
N VAL A 167 16.38 8.70 -8.75
CA VAL A 167 16.11 9.55 -9.90
C VAL A 167 14.69 9.30 -10.42
N TYR A 168 14.11 10.30 -11.07
CA TYR A 168 12.75 10.25 -11.60
C TYR A 168 12.77 10.63 -13.07
N HIS A 169 11.99 9.91 -13.88
CA HIS A 169 11.92 10.16 -15.31
C HIS A 169 11.31 11.53 -15.60
N GLY A 170 11.99 12.28 -16.46
CA GLY A 170 11.47 13.43 -17.16
C GLY A 170 12.47 14.58 -17.26
N SER A 171 12.46 15.25 -18.41
CA SER A 171 13.32 16.41 -18.65
C SER A 171 12.82 17.62 -17.86
N PRO A 172 13.68 18.29 -17.08
CA PRO A 172 13.28 19.46 -16.32
C PRO A 172 13.00 20.64 -17.25
N VAL A 173 11.83 21.24 -17.10
CA VAL A 173 11.41 22.47 -17.79
C VAL A 173 11.20 23.56 -16.74
N SER A 174 11.71 24.76 -17.03
CA SER A 174 11.51 25.95 -16.22
C SER A 174 11.02 27.07 -17.10
N MET A 175 9.93 27.72 -16.70
CA MET A 175 9.33 28.82 -17.45
C MET A 175 8.68 29.84 -16.51
N SER A 176 8.38 31.02 -17.03
CA SER A 176 7.74 32.09 -16.25
C SER A 176 6.58 32.67 -17.04
N PHE A 177 5.42 32.81 -16.38
CA PHE A 177 4.27 33.52 -16.89
C PHE A 177 4.19 34.91 -16.28
N GLN A 178 3.77 35.87 -17.09
CA GLN A 178 3.49 37.24 -16.68
C GLN A 178 2.04 37.60 -17.04
N GLU A 179 1.53 38.68 -16.47
CA GLU A 179 0.21 39.17 -16.86
C GLU A 179 0.26 39.67 -18.31
N LEU A 180 -0.77 39.37 -19.10
CA LEU A 180 -0.87 39.89 -20.45
C LEU A 180 -1.01 41.42 -20.42
N ASP A 181 0.03 42.11 -20.86
CA ASP A 181 0.00 43.54 -21.13
C ASP A 181 -0.05 43.78 -22.65
N GLU A 182 -1.23 44.12 -23.16
CA GLU A 182 -1.49 44.38 -24.58
C GLU A 182 -0.69 45.58 -25.13
N SER A 183 -0.05 46.38 -24.27
CA SER A 183 0.80 47.50 -24.67
C SER A 183 2.25 47.12 -24.97
N LEU A 184 2.65 45.87 -24.70
CA LEU A 184 4.02 45.40 -24.94
C LEU A 184 4.35 45.30 -26.44
N PRO A 185 5.52 45.81 -26.88
CA PRO A 185 5.96 45.67 -28.27
C PRO A 185 6.20 44.19 -28.61
N LEU A 186 5.99 43.84 -29.89
CA LEU A 186 6.37 42.52 -30.43
C LEU A 186 7.89 42.32 -30.28
N ILE A 187 8.27 41.56 -29.27
CA ILE A 187 9.64 41.08 -29.07
C ILE A 187 9.81 39.69 -29.69
N PRO A 188 11.04 39.32 -30.12
CA PRO A 188 11.30 38.07 -30.85
C PRO A 188 10.90 36.80 -30.09
N GLU A 189 11.02 36.83 -28.77
CA GLU A 189 10.60 35.76 -27.86
C GLU A 189 9.67 36.38 -26.80
N PRO A 190 8.35 36.47 -27.08
CA PRO A 190 7.41 37.02 -26.11
C PRO A 190 7.39 36.15 -24.85
N PRO A 191 7.29 36.75 -23.65
CA PRO A 191 7.09 35.99 -22.43
C PRO A 191 5.77 35.21 -22.54
N LEU A 192 5.68 34.15 -21.77
CA LEU A 192 4.40 33.44 -21.66
C LEU A 192 3.47 34.27 -20.80
N PHE A 193 2.21 34.32 -21.20
CA PHE A 193 1.21 35.13 -20.51
C PHE A 193 0.17 34.25 -19.84
N TYR A 194 -0.25 34.63 -18.64
CA TYR A 194 -1.49 34.12 -18.06
C TYR A 194 -2.64 35.06 -18.38
N THR A 195 -3.84 34.49 -18.38
CA THR A 195 -5.10 35.23 -18.63
C THR A 195 -5.99 35.16 -17.40
N ARG A 196 -6.84 36.17 -17.19
CA ARG A 196 -7.85 36.15 -16.13
C ARG A 196 -9.23 35.89 -16.71
N THR A 197 -10.00 35.01 -16.07
CA THR A 197 -11.40 34.81 -16.43
C THR A 197 -12.27 35.97 -15.92
N LYS A 198 -13.55 36.00 -16.32
CA LYS A 198 -14.53 36.97 -15.78
C LYS A 198 -14.69 36.89 -14.26
N LYS A 199 -14.33 35.75 -13.65
CA LYS A 199 -14.37 35.53 -12.20
C LYS A 199 -13.04 35.85 -11.52
N GLN A 200 -12.09 36.49 -12.21
CA GLN A 200 -10.74 36.79 -11.71
C GLN A 200 -9.87 35.55 -11.43
N GLU A 201 -10.20 34.39 -12.02
CA GLU A 201 -9.34 33.20 -11.95
C GLU A 201 -8.20 33.37 -12.94
N ALA A 202 -6.95 33.33 -12.47
CA ALA A 202 -5.79 33.34 -13.35
C ALA A 202 -5.54 31.95 -13.93
N ILE A 203 -5.30 31.87 -15.24
CA ILE A 203 -5.06 30.64 -15.99
C ILE A 203 -3.73 30.75 -16.72
N CYS A 204 -2.78 29.85 -16.40
CA CYS A 204 -1.54 29.67 -17.14
C CYS A 204 -1.66 28.43 -18.03
N GLN A 205 -1.56 28.60 -19.34
CA GLN A 205 -1.57 27.48 -20.29
C GLN A 205 -0.15 26.93 -20.44
N LEU A 206 0.08 25.67 -20.06
CA LEU A 206 1.39 25.07 -20.27
C LEU A 206 1.60 24.76 -21.76
N PRO A 207 2.86 24.76 -22.25
CA PRO A 207 3.19 24.35 -23.60
C PRO A 207 2.66 22.94 -23.88
N PHE A 208 2.46 22.61 -25.16
CA PHE A 208 1.98 21.30 -25.58
C PHE A 208 3.05 20.21 -25.44
N ILE A 209 3.40 19.92 -24.20
CA ILE A 209 4.41 18.96 -23.79
C ILE A 209 3.86 18.24 -22.55
N PRO A 210 3.84 16.89 -22.52
CA PRO A 210 3.18 16.14 -21.46
C PRO A 210 3.81 16.39 -20.10
N LEU A 211 3.03 17.01 -19.21
CA LEU A 211 3.37 17.21 -17.81
C LEU A 211 3.49 15.84 -17.11
N ALA A 212 4.64 15.57 -16.49
CA ALA A 212 4.81 14.37 -15.70
C ALA A 212 4.07 14.48 -14.36
N TYR A 213 3.52 13.36 -13.91
CA TYR A 213 2.86 13.20 -12.61
C TYR A 213 3.71 12.36 -11.66
N LEU A 214 3.50 12.56 -10.35
CA LEU A 214 4.08 11.72 -9.31
C LEU A 214 3.45 10.31 -9.40
N ASP A 215 4.25 9.28 -9.12
CA ASP A 215 3.74 7.91 -9.07
C ASP A 215 2.75 7.80 -7.91
N THR A 216 1.48 7.57 -8.27
CA THR A 216 0.37 7.37 -7.33
C THR A 216 -0.21 5.97 -7.55
N PRO A 217 -0.68 5.29 -6.50
CA PRO A 217 -1.31 3.99 -6.64
C PRO A 217 -2.50 4.06 -7.62
N PRO A 218 -2.68 3.05 -8.48
CA PRO A 218 -3.87 2.97 -9.31
C PRO A 218 -5.12 2.85 -8.43
N GLY A 219 -6.25 3.40 -8.91
CA GLY A 219 -7.54 3.35 -8.20
C GLY A 219 -8.08 4.72 -7.77
N GLY A 220 -7.28 5.77 -7.85
CA GLY A 220 -7.73 7.16 -7.66
C GLY A 220 -8.08 7.52 -6.21
N GLU A 221 -7.68 6.71 -5.21
CA GLU A 221 -7.88 7.06 -3.80
C GLU A 221 -6.95 8.17 -3.35
N VAL A 222 -5.70 8.13 -3.83
CA VAL A 222 -4.72 9.17 -3.62
C VAL A 222 -4.86 10.15 -4.79
N PRO A 223 -5.19 11.43 -4.54
CA PRO A 223 -5.25 12.43 -5.59
C PRO A 223 -3.93 12.46 -6.37
N PRO A 224 -3.98 12.40 -7.73
CA PRO A 224 -2.78 12.56 -8.52
C PRO A 224 -2.21 13.97 -8.26
N LYS A 225 -0.89 14.04 -8.14
CA LYS A 225 -0.15 15.30 -8.08
C LYS A 225 0.83 15.36 -9.22
N SER A 226 0.92 16.51 -9.85
CA SER A 226 1.90 16.73 -10.91
C SER A 226 3.31 16.91 -10.35
N THR A 227 4.30 16.96 -11.24
CA THR A 227 5.69 17.34 -10.88
C THR A 227 5.89 18.85 -10.80
N LEU A 228 4.82 19.63 -10.91
CA LEU A 228 4.84 21.08 -11.01
C LEU A 228 5.13 21.74 -9.66
N GLU A 229 6.21 22.50 -9.60
CA GLU A 229 6.51 23.46 -8.55
C GLU A 229 6.17 24.86 -9.07
N VAL A 230 5.21 25.52 -8.42
CA VAL A 230 4.77 26.87 -8.77
C VAL A 230 5.23 27.86 -7.70
N LYS A 231 5.87 28.94 -8.14
CA LYS A 231 6.17 30.09 -7.30
C LYS A 231 5.58 31.36 -7.86
N VAL A 232 4.87 32.11 -7.04
CA VAL A 232 4.33 33.42 -7.39
C VAL A 232 5.14 34.48 -6.67
N ASN A 233 5.82 35.36 -7.40
CA ASN A 233 6.70 36.39 -6.84
C ASN A 233 7.76 35.87 -5.85
N GLY A 234 8.10 34.58 -5.92
CA GLY A 234 9.06 33.90 -5.04
C GLY A 234 8.43 32.97 -4.00
N ASP A 235 7.15 33.14 -3.68
CA ASP A 235 6.43 32.34 -2.70
C ASP A 235 5.91 31.04 -3.31
N LEU A 236 6.06 29.93 -2.60
CA LEU A 236 5.63 28.60 -3.07
C LEU A 236 4.11 28.45 -2.93
N TRP A 237 3.47 27.89 -3.95
CA TRP A 237 2.04 27.57 -3.93
C TRP A 237 1.84 26.05 -3.95
N ASP A 238 0.75 25.58 -3.35
CA ASP A 238 0.44 24.16 -3.21
C ASP A 238 -0.56 23.66 -4.26
N GLU A 239 -0.24 22.53 -4.90
CA GLU A 239 -1.15 21.85 -5.82
C GLU A 239 -2.28 21.12 -5.06
N VAL A 240 -3.52 21.40 -5.45
CA VAL A 240 -4.74 20.73 -5.00
C VAL A 240 -5.54 20.20 -6.19
N ILE A 241 -6.35 19.15 -5.96
CA ILE A 241 -7.18 18.54 -7.01
C ILE A 241 -8.27 19.49 -7.51
N ASP A 242 -8.81 20.30 -6.61
CA ASP A 242 -9.78 21.35 -6.89
C ASP A 242 -9.66 22.44 -5.81
N LEU A 243 -10.28 23.59 -6.08
CA LEU A 243 -10.23 24.75 -5.22
C LEU A 243 -11.45 24.86 -4.27
N ILE A 244 -12.36 23.87 -4.24
CA ILE A 244 -13.63 23.97 -3.51
C ILE A 244 -13.45 24.04 -1.98
N HIS A 245 -12.35 23.48 -1.49
CA HIS A 245 -11.96 23.47 -0.08
C HIS A 245 -10.81 24.44 0.23
N SER A 246 -10.54 25.36 -0.68
CA SER A 246 -9.57 26.44 -0.52
C SER A 246 -10.31 27.73 -0.17
N ASP A 247 -9.69 28.59 0.62
CA ASP A 247 -10.22 29.90 1.01
C ASP A 247 -9.20 31.00 0.64
N ASP A 248 -9.39 32.24 1.09
CA ASP A 248 -8.48 33.35 0.82
C ASP A 248 -7.44 33.60 1.95
N SER A 249 -7.35 32.69 2.93
CA SER A 249 -6.42 32.84 4.06
C SER A 249 -4.98 32.54 3.67
N ASP A 250 -4.02 33.00 4.47
CA ASP A 250 -2.60 32.67 4.25
C ASP A 250 -2.28 31.17 4.46
N GLU A 251 -3.10 30.44 5.23
CA GLU A 251 -2.89 29.00 5.48
C GLU A 251 -3.42 28.10 4.35
N ARG A 252 -4.45 28.53 3.63
CA ARG A 252 -5.15 27.70 2.63
C ARG A 252 -5.44 28.41 1.31
N GLY A 253 -4.94 29.61 1.12
CA GLY A 253 -5.19 30.43 -0.06
C GLY A 253 -4.15 30.31 -1.15
N ASP A 254 -2.88 30.07 -0.81
CA ASP A 254 -1.78 29.94 -1.78
C ASP A 254 -1.81 28.56 -2.47
N ARG A 255 -2.90 28.29 -3.19
CA ARG A 255 -3.19 27.00 -3.84
C ARG A 255 -3.53 27.17 -5.31
N PHE A 256 -3.14 26.19 -6.10
CA PHE A 256 -3.50 26.08 -7.51
C PHE A 256 -4.02 24.68 -7.85
N ALA A 257 -4.79 24.58 -8.91
CA ALA A 257 -5.21 23.30 -9.48
C ALA A 257 -4.60 23.11 -10.87
N VAL A 258 -4.25 21.87 -11.19
CA VAL A 258 -3.79 21.48 -12.53
C VAL A 258 -4.92 20.75 -13.23
N GLU A 259 -5.26 21.20 -14.43
CA GLU A 259 -6.27 20.54 -15.27
C GLU A 259 -5.59 20.06 -16.54
N THR A 260 -5.83 18.81 -16.92
CA THR A 260 -5.30 18.22 -18.15
C THR A 260 -6.44 17.75 -19.02
N ASP A 261 -6.47 18.18 -20.28
CA ASP A 261 -7.49 17.78 -21.24
C ASP A 261 -7.19 16.41 -21.89
N GLU A 262 -8.11 15.93 -22.70
CA GLU A 262 -8.01 14.65 -23.39
C GLU A 262 -6.88 14.58 -24.45
N LEU A 263 -6.32 15.73 -24.83
CA LEU A 263 -5.19 15.83 -25.75
C LEU A 263 -3.85 15.91 -24.99
N GLY A 264 -3.86 15.90 -23.66
CA GLY A 264 -2.68 16.02 -22.83
C GLY A 264 -2.19 17.46 -22.64
N ARG A 265 -3.02 18.47 -22.91
CA ARG A 265 -2.71 19.87 -22.60
C ARG A 265 -3.03 20.13 -21.14
N SER A 266 -2.04 20.63 -20.42
CA SER A 266 -2.19 21.00 -19.02
C SER A 266 -2.31 22.52 -18.87
N LEU A 267 -3.18 22.95 -17.96
CA LEU A 267 -3.27 24.33 -17.52
C LEU A 267 -3.21 24.41 -15.99
N ILE A 268 -2.74 25.55 -15.50
CA ILE A 268 -2.70 25.89 -14.08
C ILE A 268 -3.82 26.89 -13.84
N ARG A 269 -4.68 26.60 -12.85
CA ARG A 269 -5.77 27.49 -12.42
C ARG A 269 -5.53 27.96 -11.00
N PHE A 270 -5.58 29.27 -10.80
CA PHE A 270 -5.51 29.92 -9.49
C PHE A 270 -6.89 30.29 -8.95
N GLY A 271 -6.93 30.61 -7.66
CA GLY A 271 -8.15 31.00 -6.97
C GLY A 271 -8.75 32.32 -7.44
N ASN A 272 -10.00 32.53 -7.04
CA ASN A 272 -10.80 33.71 -7.36
C ASN A 272 -11.12 34.60 -6.15
N GLY A 273 -10.50 34.35 -4.99
CA GLY A 273 -10.74 35.08 -3.74
C GLY A 273 -11.92 34.55 -2.94
N VAL A 274 -12.67 33.57 -3.46
CA VAL A 274 -13.66 32.78 -2.70
C VAL A 274 -13.15 31.36 -2.52
N ASN A 275 -12.71 30.75 -3.62
CA ASN A 275 -12.15 29.40 -3.68
C ASN A 275 -10.65 29.51 -3.98
N GLY A 276 -9.83 29.74 -2.96
CA GLY A 276 -8.41 30.05 -3.11
C GLY A 276 -8.12 31.54 -3.34
N LYS A 277 -6.90 31.97 -3.07
CA LYS A 277 -6.43 33.35 -3.22
C LYS A 277 -6.31 33.76 -4.69
N GLN A 278 -6.65 35.02 -4.98
CA GLN A 278 -6.41 35.60 -6.30
C GLN A 278 -4.92 35.83 -6.51
N LEU A 279 -4.46 35.64 -7.75
CA LEU A 279 -3.12 36.02 -8.12
C LEU A 279 -2.99 37.56 -8.05
N PRO A 280 -1.97 38.14 -7.40
CA PRO A 280 -1.77 39.58 -7.35
C PRO A 280 -1.61 40.18 -8.76
N ASP A 281 -2.00 41.44 -8.94
CA ASP A 281 -1.80 42.16 -10.20
C ASP A 281 -0.31 42.28 -10.52
N GLY A 282 0.06 42.06 -11.79
CA GLY A 282 1.45 42.08 -12.27
C GLY A 282 2.33 40.95 -11.70
N ALA A 283 1.74 39.94 -11.06
CA ALA A 283 2.51 38.84 -10.50
C ALA A 283 3.28 38.06 -11.59
N ILE A 284 4.45 37.54 -11.21
CA ILE A 284 5.25 36.63 -12.05
C ILE A 284 5.09 35.22 -11.49
N VAL A 285 4.62 34.30 -12.33
CA VAL A 285 4.42 32.89 -11.99
C VAL A 285 5.57 32.08 -12.56
N HIS A 286 6.47 31.61 -11.71
CA HIS A 286 7.54 30.70 -12.08
C HIS A 286 7.08 29.26 -11.93
N CYS A 287 7.18 28.50 -13.01
CA CYS A 287 6.82 27.08 -13.05
C CYS A 287 8.06 26.25 -13.33
N THR A 288 8.31 25.23 -12.51
CA THR A 288 9.31 24.19 -12.78
C THR A 288 8.62 22.84 -12.75
N TYR A 289 8.78 22.02 -13.79
CA TYR A 289 8.17 20.70 -13.86
C TYR A 289 9.02 19.73 -14.68
N GLN A 290 8.61 18.46 -14.72
CA GLN A 290 9.24 17.44 -15.53
C GLN A 290 8.35 17.08 -16.71
N VAL A 291 8.98 16.83 -17.85
CA VAL A 291 8.31 16.31 -19.05
C VAL A 291 8.57 14.82 -19.15
N GLY A 292 7.51 14.01 -19.03
CA GLY A 292 7.59 12.57 -19.07
C GLY A 292 7.19 12.02 -20.44
N ARG A 293 7.72 10.84 -20.79
CA ARG A 293 7.47 10.16 -22.08
C ARG A 293 6.80 8.79 -21.94
N GLY A 294 5.97 8.63 -20.89
CA GLY A 294 5.24 7.39 -20.66
C GLY A 294 6.13 6.15 -20.63
N LEU A 295 5.89 5.20 -21.54
CA LEU A 295 6.66 3.95 -21.68
C LEU A 295 8.07 4.15 -22.22
N ASP A 296 8.33 5.21 -23.00
CA ASP A 296 9.67 5.53 -23.52
C ASP A 296 10.64 5.94 -22.40
N GLY A 297 10.12 6.16 -21.19
CA GLY A 297 10.93 6.34 -19.98
C GLY A 297 11.60 5.09 -19.45
N ASN A 298 11.26 3.91 -19.98
CA ASN A 298 11.83 2.66 -19.51
C ASN A 298 13.22 2.46 -20.10
N VAL A 299 14.20 2.21 -19.23
CA VAL A 299 15.60 2.01 -19.62
C VAL A 299 16.16 0.77 -18.91
N GLY A 300 17.02 0.02 -19.59
CA GLY A 300 17.67 -1.15 -18.99
C GLY A 300 18.68 -0.77 -17.92
N ALA A 301 19.11 -1.74 -17.11
CA ALA A 301 20.23 -1.60 -16.20
C ALA A 301 21.50 -1.16 -16.95
N ASP A 302 22.38 -0.42 -16.27
CA ASP A 302 23.66 0.07 -16.78
C ASP A 302 23.56 0.99 -18.02
N THR A 303 22.44 1.72 -18.19
CA THR A 303 22.23 2.63 -19.34
C THR A 303 22.27 4.11 -18.99
N LEU A 304 21.97 4.49 -17.74
CA LEU A 304 22.06 5.86 -17.24
C LEU A 304 23.51 6.24 -16.93
N LEU A 305 24.29 6.52 -17.99
CA LEU A 305 25.73 6.70 -17.91
C LEU A 305 26.18 8.16 -17.97
N TYR A 306 25.34 9.05 -18.49
CA TYR A 306 25.70 10.43 -18.79
C TYR A 306 25.08 11.41 -17.81
N PHE A 307 25.81 12.48 -17.51
CA PHE A 307 25.41 13.59 -16.66
C PHE A 307 26.23 14.84 -17.03
N ASP A 308 25.80 16.03 -16.59
CA ASP A 308 26.55 17.25 -16.85
C ASP A 308 27.75 17.37 -15.88
N THR A 309 28.94 17.06 -16.40
CA THR A 309 30.20 17.11 -15.65
C THR A 309 30.62 18.54 -15.27
N ASN A 310 30.13 19.58 -15.96
CA ASN A 310 30.42 20.96 -15.59
C ASN A 310 29.61 21.38 -14.36
N VAL A 311 28.40 20.84 -14.21
CA VAL A 311 27.52 21.10 -13.05
C VAL A 311 27.95 20.24 -11.86
N PHE A 312 28.42 19.01 -12.10
CA PHE A 312 28.82 18.06 -11.05
C PHE A 312 30.25 17.52 -11.26
N PRO A 313 31.29 18.37 -11.19
CA PRO A 313 32.68 17.96 -11.43
C PRO A 313 33.23 16.96 -10.40
N GLN A 314 32.59 16.84 -9.24
CA GLN A 314 32.94 15.88 -8.18
C GLN A 314 32.48 14.44 -8.47
N VAL A 315 31.63 14.22 -9.49
CA VAL A 315 31.16 12.90 -9.89
C VAL A 315 31.99 12.44 -11.09
N SER A 316 32.54 11.23 -11.02
CA SER A 316 33.35 10.66 -12.11
C SER A 316 32.53 9.80 -13.06
N SER A 317 31.57 9.04 -12.54
CA SER A 317 30.68 8.17 -13.30
C SER A 317 29.38 7.93 -12.55
N CYS A 318 28.33 7.55 -13.29
CA CYS A 318 27.06 7.10 -12.74
C CYS A 318 26.51 5.93 -13.56
N TRP A 319 25.62 5.14 -12.96
CA TRP A 319 24.94 4.02 -13.59
C TRP A 319 23.71 3.64 -12.77
N ASN A 320 22.74 2.97 -13.40
CA ASN A 320 21.56 2.44 -12.73
C ASN A 320 21.68 0.92 -12.54
N PRO A 321 21.52 0.40 -11.32
CA PRO A 321 21.71 -1.03 -11.07
C PRO A 321 20.60 -1.93 -11.58
N PHE A 322 19.39 -1.38 -11.72
CA PHE A 322 18.19 -2.10 -12.11
C PHE A 322 17.55 -1.43 -13.32
N ASP A 323 16.78 -2.21 -14.07
CA ASP A 323 15.91 -1.70 -15.12
C ASP A 323 14.89 -0.73 -14.53
N VAL A 324 14.63 0.36 -15.24
CA VAL A 324 13.47 1.23 -15.01
C VAL A 324 12.34 0.72 -15.89
N THR A 325 11.27 0.24 -15.27
CA THR A 325 10.16 -0.46 -15.97
C THR A 325 8.77 0.09 -15.63
N ASN A 326 8.70 1.13 -14.80
CA ASN A 326 7.45 1.67 -14.27
C ASN A 326 6.93 2.88 -15.06
N GLY A 327 7.42 3.14 -16.28
CA GLY A 327 6.84 4.12 -17.20
C GLY A 327 5.38 3.78 -17.51
N ARG A 328 4.50 4.79 -17.51
CA ARG A 328 3.05 4.62 -17.76
C ARG A 328 2.57 5.69 -18.73
N GLU A 329 1.87 5.25 -19.78
CA GLU A 329 1.13 6.17 -20.64
C GLU A 329 -0.06 6.80 -19.90
N PRO A 330 -0.48 8.02 -20.31
CA PRO A 330 -1.79 8.55 -19.94
C PRO A 330 -2.91 7.58 -20.30
N GLU A 331 -3.97 7.57 -19.50
CA GLU A 331 -5.13 6.72 -19.78
C GLU A 331 -5.85 7.19 -21.05
N LEU A 332 -6.23 6.25 -21.92
CA LEU A 332 -6.89 6.59 -23.19
C LEU A 332 -8.31 7.12 -22.94
N VAL A 333 -8.74 8.09 -23.74
CA VAL A 333 -10.07 8.74 -23.65
C VAL A 333 -11.22 7.72 -23.62
N ALA A 334 -11.15 6.68 -24.47
CA ALA A 334 -12.17 5.64 -24.52
C ALA A 334 -12.25 4.81 -23.22
N GLU A 335 -11.11 4.62 -22.54
CA GLU A 335 -11.08 3.96 -21.23
C GLU A 335 -11.61 4.88 -20.13
N ILE A 336 -11.22 6.16 -20.13
CA ILE A 336 -11.71 7.17 -19.19
C ILE A 336 -13.25 7.22 -19.23
N LEU A 337 -13.85 7.35 -20.42
CA LEU A 337 -15.30 7.39 -20.60
C LEU A 337 -16.02 6.14 -20.05
N ARG A 338 -15.39 4.97 -20.12
CA ARG A 338 -15.96 3.72 -19.62
C ARG A 338 -15.77 3.57 -18.11
N ARG A 339 -14.61 3.96 -17.57
CA ARG A 339 -14.20 3.72 -16.18
C ARG A 339 -14.73 4.78 -15.24
N VAL A 340 -14.74 6.06 -15.62
CA VAL A 340 -15.16 7.16 -14.74
C VAL A 340 -16.56 6.94 -14.15
N PRO A 341 -17.62 6.62 -14.93
CA PRO A 341 -18.95 6.37 -14.36
C PRO A 341 -18.99 5.17 -13.40
N GLN A 342 -18.19 4.14 -13.69
CA GLN A 342 -18.10 2.96 -12.84
C GLN A 342 -17.34 3.26 -11.55
N ALA A 343 -16.32 4.13 -11.58
CA ALA A 343 -15.59 4.56 -10.40
C ALA A 343 -16.52 5.24 -9.38
N TYR A 344 -17.38 6.15 -9.84
CA TYR A 344 -18.38 6.82 -8.98
C TYR A 344 -19.49 5.88 -8.47
N ARG A 345 -19.79 4.78 -9.18
CA ARG A 345 -20.77 3.78 -8.74
C ARG A 345 -20.19 2.77 -7.76
N TYR A 346 -18.98 2.30 -8.06
CA TYR A 346 -18.26 1.33 -7.26
C TYR A 346 -17.88 1.92 -5.90
N ARG A 347 -17.40 3.16 -5.89
CA ARG A 347 -17.00 3.84 -4.67
C ARG A 347 -17.71 5.17 -4.50
N GLN A 348 -18.69 5.18 -3.61
CA GLN A 348 -19.38 6.39 -3.22
C GLN A 348 -18.67 6.99 -2.01
N LEU A 349 -18.06 8.18 -2.18
CA LEU A 349 -17.49 8.96 -1.07
C LEU A 349 -18.59 9.71 -0.29
N ARG A 350 -19.76 9.10 -0.16
CA ARG A 350 -20.96 9.61 0.50
C ARG A 350 -21.80 8.43 0.96
N ALA A 351 -22.48 8.58 2.09
CA ALA A 351 -23.47 7.62 2.58
C ALA A 351 -24.84 8.30 2.61
N ILE A 352 -25.73 7.91 1.69
CA ILE A 352 -27.08 8.48 1.57
C ILE A 352 -28.13 7.42 1.91
N THR A 353 -28.01 6.24 1.30
CA THR A 353 -28.90 5.10 1.55
C THR A 353 -28.37 4.26 2.71
N LEU A 354 -29.25 3.48 3.35
CA LEU A 354 -28.84 2.54 4.41
C LEU A 354 -27.77 1.54 3.92
N GLN A 355 -27.90 1.07 2.68
CA GLN A 355 -26.90 0.19 2.07
C GLN A 355 -25.53 0.88 1.93
N ASP A 356 -25.49 2.19 1.69
CA ASP A 356 -24.22 2.92 1.64
C ASP A 356 -23.54 2.91 3.01
N TYR A 357 -24.28 3.10 4.10
CA TYR A 357 -23.72 3.00 5.46
C TYR A 357 -23.16 1.60 5.76
N GLU A 358 -23.87 0.55 5.35
CA GLU A 358 -23.41 -0.84 5.49
C GLU A 358 -22.12 -1.08 4.70
N ASN A 359 -22.11 -0.68 3.42
CA ASN A 359 -20.97 -0.85 2.53
C ASN A 359 -19.75 -0.08 3.02
N ARG A 360 -19.92 1.18 3.45
CA ARG A 360 -18.84 2.01 3.99
C ARG A 360 -18.30 1.46 5.31
N ALA A 361 -19.16 0.96 6.19
CA ALA A 361 -18.70 0.32 7.42
C ALA A 361 -17.87 -0.94 7.12
N ALA A 362 -18.28 -1.74 6.13
CA ALA A 362 -17.58 -2.96 5.71
C ALA A 362 -16.26 -2.70 4.94
N GLU A 363 -15.93 -1.44 4.58
CA GLU A 363 -14.59 -1.10 4.06
C GLU A 363 -13.51 -1.19 5.14
N LEU A 364 -13.88 -1.11 6.42
CA LEU A 364 -12.93 -1.23 7.53
C LEU A 364 -12.57 -2.71 7.75
N PRO A 365 -11.28 -3.05 7.85
CA PRO A 365 -10.83 -4.44 7.99
C PRO A 365 -11.28 -5.10 9.30
N ASP A 366 -11.69 -4.30 10.30
CA ASP A 366 -12.20 -4.78 11.59
C ASP A 366 -13.68 -5.18 11.55
N VAL A 367 -14.39 -4.89 10.45
CA VAL A 367 -15.82 -5.13 10.30
C VAL A 367 -16.07 -6.31 9.36
N SER A 368 -16.68 -7.38 9.87
CA SER A 368 -17.07 -8.53 9.06
C SER A 368 -18.35 -8.22 8.29
N ARG A 369 -19.37 -7.72 9.00
CA ARG A 369 -20.68 -7.37 8.45
C ARG A 369 -21.24 -6.14 9.16
N ALA A 370 -22.09 -5.40 8.47
CA ALA A 370 -22.83 -4.27 9.02
C ALA A 370 -24.29 -4.35 8.59
N PHE A 371 -25.17 -3.83 9.43
CA PHE A 371 -26.59 -3.65 9.11
C PHE A 371 -27.03 -2.25 9.52
N ALA A 372 -27.65 -1.50 8.62
CA ALA A 372 -28.12 -0.15 8.88
C ALA A 372 -29.64 -0.07 8.83
N GLN A 373 -30.21 0.66 9.79
CA GLN A 373 -31.64 0.95 9.81
C GLN A 373 -31.87 2.36 10.35
N TYR A 374 -32.99 2.95 9.97
CA TYR A 374 -33.47 4.15 10.64
C TYR A 374 -34.14 3.82 11.97
N ARG A 375 -33.85 4.63 12.98
CA ARG A 375 -34.53 4.59 14.28
C ARG A 375 -35.00 5.99 14.67
N TRP A 376 -36.21 6.04 15.23
CA TRP A 376 -36.73 7.26 15.85
C TRP A 376 -36.22 7.33 17.29
N THR A 377 -35.54 8.42 17.65
CA THR A 377 -34.99 8.63 19.00
C THR A 377 -35.93 9.40 19.92
N GLY A 378 -37.11 9.79 19.43
CA GLY A 378 -38.07 10.64 20.13
C GLY A 378 -38.16 12.04 19.53
N SER A 379 -37.04 12.58 19.08
CA SER A 379 -36.94 13.97 18.59
C SER A 379 -36.60 14.08 17.10
N TRP A 380 -35.85 13.12 16.56
CA TRP A 380 -35.54 13.03 15.13
C TRP A 380 -35.20 11.58 14.75
N ARG A 381 -34.89 11.36 13.48
CA ARG A 381 -34.46 10.09 12.93
C ARG A 381 -32.93 9.99 12.98
N THR A 382 -32.43 8.83 13.39
CA THR A 382 -31.00 8.51 13.48
C THR A 382 -30.73 7.26 12.66
N VAL A 383 -29.60 7.24 11.97
CA VAL A 383 -29.07 6.05 11.29
C VAL A 383 -28.38 5.18 12.34
N GLN A 384 -29.01 4.08 12.69
CA GLN A 384 -28.43 3.08 13.58
C GLN A 384 -27.71 2.03 12.75
N VAL A 385 -26.41 1.83 13.02
CA VAL A 385 -25.58 0.84 12.34
C VAL A 385 -25.13 -0.22 13.34
N ALA A 386 -25.59 -1.45 13.16
CA ALA A 386 -25.13 -2.60 13.91
C ALA A 386 -23.88 -3.19 13.23
N ILE A 387 -22.82 -3.43 14.01
CA ILE A 387 -21.53 -3.90 13.50
C ILE A 387 -21.21 -5.27 14.06
N ASP A 388 -20.97 -6.24 13.19
CA ASP A 388 -20.41 -7.54 13.52
C ASP A 388 -18.89 -7.52 13.24
N PRO A 389 -18.05 -7.50 14.29
CA PRO A 389 -16.61 -7.36 14.12
C PRO A 389 -15.94 -8.66 13.65
N VAL A 390 -14.78 -8.54 13.00
CA VAL A 390 -14.03 -9.71 12.52
C VAL A 390 -13.46 -10.51 13.70
N GLY A 391 -13.69 -11.83 13.70
CA GLY A 391 -13.06 -12.76 14.63
C GLY A 391 -13.53 -12.67 16.10
N THR A 392 -14.50 -11.80 16.40
CA THR A 392 -15.08 -11.66 17.75
C THR A 392 -16.56 -11.31 17.65
N THR A 393 -17.31 -11.56 18.71
CA THR A 393 -18.73 -11.20 18.82
C THR A 393 -18.95 -9.90 19.61
N THR A 394 -17.86 -9.32 20.15
CA THR A 394 -17.92 -8.12 20.99
C THR A 394 -17.37 -6.93 20.24
N LEU A 395 -18.23 -5.92 20.03
CA LEU A 395 -17.82 -4.63 19.50
C LEU A 395 -17.11 -3.83 20.60
N THR A 396 -15.79 -3.69 20.49
CA THR A 396 -14.99 -2.86 21.38
C THR A 396 -15.23 -1.38 21.12
N ASP A 397 -14.98 -0.53 22.13
CA ASP A 397 -15.17 0.92 21.97
C ASP A 397 -14.19 1.51 20.94
N GLU A 398 -12.97 0.97 20.83
CA GLU A 398 -12.00 1.38 19.81
C GLU A 398 -12.53 1.17 18.38
N VAL A 399 -13.05 -0.02 18.08
CA VAL A 399 -13.65 -0.32 16.76
C VAL A 399 -14.89 0.53 16.55
N ARG A 400 -15.71 0.72 17.59
CA ARG A 400 -16.90 1.58 17.52
C ARG A 400 -16.54 3.02 17.13
N GLU A 401 -15.55 3.62 17.77
CA GLU A 401 -15.10 4.98 17.47
C GLU A 401 -14.48 5.09 16.08
N LYS A 402 -13.73 4.07 15.66
CA LYS A 402 -13.14 4.00 14.32
C LYS A 402 -14.22 3.97 13.24
N VAL A 403 -15.24 3.12 13.40
CA VAL A 403 -16.40 3.07 12.50
C VAL A 403 -17.17 4.39 12.51
N ALA A 404 -17.42 4.97 13.69
CA ALA A 404 -18.12 6.23 13.83
C ALA A 404 -17.39 7.35 13.06
N ARG A 405 -16.08 7.54 13.29
CA ARG A 405 -15.26 8.54 12.56
C ARG A 405 -15.27 8.31 11.05
N HIS A 406 -15.20 7.05 10.62
CA HIS A 406 -15.21 6.71 9.19
C HIS A 406 -16.55 7.08 8.52
N LEU A 407 -17.69 6.79 9.16
CA LEU A 407 -19.01 7.12 8.63
C LEU A 407 -19.36 8.60 8.78
N GLU A 408 -18.88 9.27 9.83
CA GLU A 408 -19.08 10.70 10.08
C GLU A 408 -18.50 11.55 8.94
N ALA A 409 -17.38 11.14 8.35
CA ALA A 409 -16.75 11.83 7.23
C ALA A 409 -17.60 11.83 5.94
N VAL A 410 -18.61 10.95 5.83
CA VAL A 410 -19.37 10.75 4.59
C VAL A 410 -20.90 10.81 4.77
N ARG A 411 -21.39 10.93 6.00
CA ARG A 411 -22.83 10.99 6.27
C ARG A 411 -23.47 12.24 5.67
N LEU A 412 -24.76 12.16 5.42
CA LEU A 412 -25.55 13.35 5.09
C LEU A 412 -25.52 14.36 6.24
N ILE A 413 -25.31 15.64 5.93
CA ILE A 413 -25.44 16.73 6.91
C ILE A 413 -26.86 16.69 7.51
N GLY A 414 -26.94 16.68 8.83
CA GLY A 414 -28.20 16.65 9.59
C GLY A 414 -28.72 15.26 9.97
N GLU A 415 -28.11 14.17 9.49
CA GLU A 415 -28.42 12.81 9.97
C GLU A 415 -27.52 12.45 11.15
N ASP A 416 -28.07 11.94 12.25
CA ASP A 416 -27.25 11.45 13.36
C ASP A 416 -26.88 9.98 13.17
N LEU A 417 -25.71 9.58 13.68
CA LEU A 417 -25.22 8.21 13.64
C LEU A 417 -25.19 7.58 15.03
N GLU A 418 -25.60 6.32 15.09
CA GLU A 418 -25.50 5.50 16.30
C GLU A 418 -24.94 4.12 15.97
N ILE A 419 -23.73 3.82 16.47
CA ILE A 419 -23.08 2.53 16.26
C ILE A 419 -23.38 1.59 17.43
N ARG A 420 -23.90 0.39 17.14
CA ARG A 420 -24.32 -0.59 18.14
C ARG A 420 -23.71 -1.98 17.87
N SER A 421 -23.60 -2.77 18.93
CA SER A 421 -23.29 -4.20 18.83
C SER A 421 -24.45 -4.97 18.18
N PRO A 422 -24.19 -6.14 17.56
CA PRO A 422 -25.25 -6.97 17.02
C PRO A 422 -26.08 -7.55 18.16
N ARG A 423 -27.38 -7.79 17.91
CA ARG A 423 -28.23 -8.47 18.89
C ARG A 423 -28.21 -9.96 18.62
N PHE A 424 -27.49 -10.72 19.44
CA PHE A 424 -27.52 -12.18 19.34
C PHE A 424 -28.86 -12.74 19.81
N VAL A 425 -29.41 -13.68 19.03
CA VAL A 425 -30.65 -14.40 19.31
C VAL A 425 -30.29 -15.84 19.63
N PRO A 426 -30.11 -16.17 20.93
CA PRO A 426 -29.87 -17.54 21.36
C PRO A 426 -31.08 -18.43 21.08
N LEU A 427 -30.85 -19.65 20.61
CA LEU A 427 -31.92 -20.62 20.29
C LEU A 427 -31.90 -21.83 21.23
N ASP A 428 -33.09 -22.35 21.55
CA ASP A 428 -33.33 -23.68 22.13
C ASP A 428 -33.78 -24.61 21.00
N ILE A 429 -32.94 -25.56 20.65
CA ILE A 429 -33.17 -26.50 19.55
C ILE A 429 -33.26 -27.92 20.11
N LYS A 430 -34.34 -28.63 19.77
CA LYS A 430 -34.50 -30.05 20.13
C LYS A 430 -34.68 -30.87 18.88
N VAL A 431 -33.82 -31.86 18.71
CA VAL A 431 -33.81 -32.78 17.56
C VAL A 431 -34.06 -34.19 18.05
N PHE A 432 -35.13 -34.81 17.55
CA PHE A 432 -35.46 -36.22 17.78
C PHE A 432 -35.10 -36.99 16.51
N LEU A 433 -34.25 -38.00 16.63
CA LEU A 433 -33.79 -38.78 15.47
C LEU A 433 -33.62 -40.28 15.79
N CYS A 434 -33.67 -41.09 14.73
CA CYS A 434 -33.35 -42.51 14.77
C CYS A 434 -32.05 -42.78 14.02
N ILE A 435 -31.18 -43.62 14.58
CA ILE A 435 -29.94 -44.08 13.95
C ILE A 435 -30.01 -45.56 13.58
N HIS A 436 -29.21 -45.97 12.59
CA HIS A 436 -29.10 -47.36 12.14
C HIS A 436 -28.55 -48.26 13.26
N PRO A 437 -29.02 -49.51 13.37
CA PRO A 437 -28.61 -50.45 14.43
C PRO A 437 -27.13 -50.86 14.36
N ASP A 438 -26.43 -50.56 13.27
CA ASP A 438 -24.99 -50.86 13.11
C ASP A 438 -24.08 -49.84 13.81
N TYR A 439 -24.63 -48.69 14.22
CA TYR A 439 -23.88 -47.57 14.80
C TYR A 439 -24.15 -47.42 16.30
N TRP A 440 -23.11 -47.08 17.07
CA TRP A 440 -23.25 -46.76 18.50
C TRP A 440 -23.81 -45.36 18.70
N ILE A 441 -24.67 -45.21 19.71
CA ILE A 441 -25.32 -43.93 20.03
C ILE A 441 -24.28 -42.84 20.34
N GLU A 442 -23.23 -43.17 21.11
CA GLU A 442 -22.22 -42.20 21.53
C GLU A 442 -21.33 -41.72 20.37
N ASP A 443 -21.01 -42.59 19.41
CA ASP A 443 -20.25 -42.21 18.22
C ASP A 443 -21.02 -41.18 17.38
N ILE A 444 -22.32 -41.42 17.16
CA ILE A 444 -23.18 -40.49 16.41
C ILE A 444 -23.42 -39.21 17.20
N ARG A 445 -23.60 -39.29 18.52
CA ARG A 445 -23.76 -38.11 19.38
C ARG A 445 -22.55 -37.18 19.25
N PHE A 446 -21.34 -37.73 19.30
CA PHE A 446 -20.11 -36.96 19.12
C PHE A 446 -20.06 -36.26 17.75
N ILE A 447 -20.40 -36.96 16.67
CA ILE A 447 -20.43 -36.37 15.32
C ILE A 447 -21.49 -35.26 15.21
N LEU A 448 -22.67 -35.46 15.78
CA LEU A 448 -23.74 -34.45 15.82
C LEU A 448 -23.30 -33.20 16.60
N GLU A 449 -22.69 -33.37 17.78
CA GLU A 449 -22.19 -32.27 18.58
C GLU A 449 -21.09 -31.49 17.85
N GLN A 450 -20.22 -32.16 17.09
CA GLN A 450 -19.22 -31.50 16.25
C GLN A 450 -19.83 -30.76 15.06
N GLU A 451 -20.70 -31.39 14.28
CA GLU A 451 -21.32 -30.79 13.08
C GLU A 451 -22.19 -29.57 13.45
N PHE A 452 -22.79 -29.55 14.64
CA PHE A 452 -23.59 -28.42 15.13
C PHE A 452 -22.86 -27.54 16.17
N SER A 453 -21.53 -27.55 16.19
CA SER A 453 -20.73 -26.65 17.04
C SER A 453 -20.53 -25.26 16.41
N GLU A 454 -19.85 -24.36 17.14
CA GLU A 454 -19.33 -23.09 16.63
C GLU A 454 -17.96 -23.22 15.95
N GLY A 455 -17.36 -24.41 15.95
CA GLY A 455 -16.00 -24.65 15.49
C GLY A 455 -15.90 -25.18 14.06
N TYR A 456 -14.84 -25.94 13.83
CA TYR A 456 -14.62 -26.64 12.57
C TYR A 456 -14.85 -28.14 12.76
N THR A 457 -15.44 -28.77 11.76
CA THR A 457 -15.57 -30.22 11.69
C THR A 457 -14.19 -30.86 11.39
N PRO A 458 -13.99 -32.17 11.64
CA PRO A 458 -12.70 -32.83 11.45
C PRO A 458 -12.13 -32.76 10.03
N ASP A 459 -12.98 -32.54 9.03
CA ASP A 459 -12.63 -32.36 7.62
C ASP A 459 -12.28 -30.90 7.25
N GLY A 460 -12.23 -30.00 8.23
CA GLY A 460 -11.86 -28.59 8.06
C GLY A 460 -12.99 -27.69 7.56
N ARG A 461 -14.24 -28.19 7.43
CA ARG A 461 -15.40 -27.34 7.13
C ARG A 461 -15.84 -26.57 8.38
N MET A 462 -16.47 -25.41 8.19
CA MET A 462 -17.15 -24.71 9.28
C MET A 462 -18.39 -25.52 9.72
N ALA A 463 -18.49 -25.80 11.02
CA ALA A 463 -19.67 -26.42 11.62
C ALA A 463 -20.92 -25.54 11.42
N PHE A 464 -22.10 -26.12 11.57
CA PHE A 464 -23.38 -25.53 11.21
C PHE A 464 -23.66 -24.19 11.93
N PHE A 465 -23.27 -24.07 13.21
CA PHE A 465 -23.45 -22.86 14.02
C PHE A 465 -22.18 -22.02 14.13
N HIS A 466 -21.17 -22.26 13.30
CA HIS A 466 -19.99 -21.39 13.22
C HIS A 466 -20.42 -19.92 12.98
N PRO A 467 -19.91 -18.94 13.76
CA PRO A 467 -20.35 -17.54 13.70
C PRO A 467 -20.35 -16.95 12.28
N ASP A 468 -19.31 -17.21 11.49
CA ASP A 468 -19.17 -16.69 10.12
C ASP A 468 -20.22 -17.23 9.12
N ARG A 469 -20.98 -18.28 9.47
CA ARG A 469 -22.09 -18.79 8.64
C ARG A 469 -23.40 -18.03 8.88
N TRP A 470 -23.49 -17.28 9.97
CA TRP A 470 -24.68 -16.55 10.38
C TRP A 470 -24.45 -15.06 10.24
N THR A 471 -25.47 -14.34 9.77
CA THR A 471 -25.37 -12.90 9.55
C THR A 471 -26.70 -12.24 9.87
N PHE A 472 -26.69 -10.92 9.88
CA PHE A 472 -27.82 -10.04 10.13
C PHE A 472 -29.08 -10.46 9.35
N GLY A 473 -30.20 -10.62 10.06
CA GLY A 473 -31.50 -10.90 9.44
C GLY A 473 -31.64 -12.29 8.80
N LYS A 474 -30.63 -13.16 8.90
CA LYS A 474 -30.66 -14.49 8.27
C LYS A 474 -31.53 -15.46 9.07
N ALA A 475 -32.68 -15.83 8.51
CA ALA A 475 -33.58 -16.82 9.10
C ALA A 475 -32.99 -18.25 9.10
N LEU A 476 -33.35 -19.03 10.12
CA LEU A 476 -33.02 -20.46 10.23
C LEU A 476 -34.26 -21.31 9.95
N ARG A 477 -34.20 -22.17 8.93
CA ARG A 477 -35.26 -23.11 8.59
C ARG A 477 -34.98 -24.48 9.18
N VAL A 478 -36.01 -25.13 9.70
CA VAL A 478 -35.92 -26.51 10.24
C VAL A 478 -35.38 -27.48 9.20
N SER A 479 -35.75 -27.32 7.93
CA SER A 479 -35.25 -28.16 6.84
C SER A 479 -33.73 -28.14 6.68
N GLN A 480 -33.05 -27.05 7.07
CA GLN A 480 -31.59 -26.96 7.03
C GLN A 480 -30.96 -27.84 8.11
N ILE A 481 -31.56 -27.90 9.30
CA ILE A 481 -31.12 -28.79 10.39
C ILE A 481 -31.40 -30.24 10.00
N ILE A 482 -32.61 -30.53 9.50
CA ILE A 482 -32.95 -31.89 9.03
C ILE A 482 -31.96 -32.35 7.97
N GLY A 483 -31.67 -31.51 6.97
CA GLY A 483 -30.70 -31.84 5.92
C GLY A 483 -29.30 -32.09 6.46
N ALA A 484 -28.81 -31.26 7.38
CA ALA A 484 -27.50 -31.44 8.00
C ALA A 484 -27.43 -32.70 8.87
N VAL A 485 -28.48 -33.01 9.64
CA VAL A 485 -28.56 -34.25 10.43
C VAL A 485 -28.64 -35.48 9.52
N GLN A 486 -29.44 -35.45 8.46
CA GLN A 486 -29.58 -36.59 7.52
C GLN A 486 -28.33 -36.85 6.68
N ALA A 487 -27.45 -35.85 6.51
CA ALA A 487 -26.18 -36.02 5.82
C ALA A 487 -25.16 -36.84 6.63
N ILE A 488 -25.38 -37.02 7.93
CA ILE A 488 -24.49 -37.78 8.80
C ILE A 488 -24.70 -39.28 8.58
N GLN A 489 -23.62 -39.96 8.21
CA GLN A 489 -23.64 -41.40 8.02
C GLN A 489 -24.05 -42.11 9.33
N GLY A 490 -25.03 -43.01 9.24
CA GLY A 490 -25.57 -43.74 10.38
C GLY A 490 -26.89 -43.16 10.92
N VAL A 491 -27.29 -41.95 10.52
CA VAL A 491 -28.65 -41.45 10.77
C VAL A 491 -29.63 -42.11 9.80
N ALA A 492 -30.69 -42.74 10.33
CA ALA A 492 -31.71 -43.39 9.51
C ALA A 492 -32.80 -42.40 9.08
N HIS A 493 -33.36 -41.63 10.02
CA HIS A 493 -34.30 -40.54 9.74
C HIS A 493 -34.42 -39.60 10.95
N VAL A 494 -34.90 -38.38 10.68
CA VAL A 494 -35.24 -37.39 11.71
C VAL A 494 -36.73 -37.47 11.98
N ILE A 495 -37.11 -37.61 13.25
CA ILE A 495 -38.51 -37.74 13.69
C ILE A 495 -39.14 -36.35 13.79
N GLU A 496 -38.48 -35.44 14.51
CA GLU A 496 -39.00 -34.11 14.80
C GLU A 496 -37.85 -33.14 15.12
N VAL A 497 -37.99 -31.88 14.69
CA VAL A 497 -37.12 -30.78 15.12
C VAL A 497 -38.00 -29.66 15.62
N LYS A 498 -37.74 -29.22 16.85
CA LYS A 498 -38.40 -28.07 17.48
C LYS A 498 -37.39 -26.95 17.62
N LEU A 499 -37.72 -25.79 17.08
CA LEU A 499 -36.94 -24.56 17.18
C LEU A 499 -37.65 -23.55 18.07
N LYS A 500 -36.91 -22.90 18.96
CA LYS A 500 -37.46 -21.84 19.80
C LYS A 500 -36.40 -20.79 20.11
N ARG A 501 -36.77 -19.51 20.25
CA ARG A 501 -35.84 -18.53 20.84
C ARG A 501 -35.69 -18.82 22.33
N TRP A 502 -34.48 -18.70 22.85
CA TRP A 502 -34.21 -18.91 24.27
C TRP A 502 -35.12 -18.02 25.14
N ASN A 503 -35.70 -18.60 26.18
CA ASN A 503 -36.58 -17.94 27.15
C ASN A 503 -37.87 -17.31 26.57
N GLU A 504 -38.26 -17.66 25.34
CA GLU A 504 -39.56 -17.26 24.81
C GLU A 504 -40.69 -18.07 25.46
N ILE A 505 -41.86 -17.51 25.69
CA ILE A 505 -42.99 -18.25 26.30
C ILE A 505 -43.68 -19.12 25.24
N THR A 506 -43.67 -18.66 23.99
CA THR A 506 -44.30 -19.31 22.84
C THR A 506 -43.83 -20.77 22.67
N PRO A 507 -44.70 -21.70 22.25
CA PRO A 507 -44.28 -23.04 21.84
C PRO A 507 -43.24 -22.97 20.71
N GLY A 508 -42.36 -23.98 20.65
CA GLY A 508 -41.40 -24.08 19.55
C GLY A 508 -42.11 -24.25 18.19
N THR A 509 -41.47 -23.74 17.13
CA THR A 509 -41.90 -23.89 15.75
C THR A 509 -41.17 -25.06 15.08
N ASN A 510 -41.83 -25.66 14.09
CA ASN A 510 -41.29 -26.76 13.28
C ASN A 510 -40.97 -26.31 11.85
N GLU A 511 -40.98 -25.01 11.57
CA GLU A 511 -40.79 -24.47 10.21
C GLU A 511 -39.59 -23.53 10.09
N VAL A 512 -39.67 -22.33 10.65
CA VAL A 512 -38.65 -21.28 10.51
C VAL A 512 -38.59 -20.37 11.73
N ILE A 513 -37.38 -19.96 12.11
CA ILE A 513 -37.15 -18.82 13.00
C ILE A 513 -36.67 -17.65 12.15
N GLU A 514 -37.52 -16.62 12.09
CA GLU A 514 -37.16 -15.32 11.54
C GLU A 514 -36.48 -14.46 12.61
N VAL A 515 -35.50 -13.67 12.19
CA VAL A 515 -34.77 -12.71 13.02
C VAL A 515 -34.81 -11.33 12.38
N ARG A 516 -34.74 -10.29 13.21
CA ARG A 516 -34.74 -8.90 12.71
C ARG A 516 -33.44 -8.59 11.98
N GLY A 517 -33.42 -7.52 11.19
CA GLY A 517 -32.23 -7.12 10.44
C GLY A 517 -30.99 -6.89 11.31
N ASN A 518 -31.14 -6.37 12.54
CA ASN A 518 -30.01 -6.19 13.47
C ASN A 518 -29.73 -7.40 14.39
N GLU A 519 -30.39 -8.54 14.14
CA GLU A 519 -30.28 -9.76 14.94
C GLU A 519 -29.45 -10.83 14.21
N ILE A 520 -28.61 -11.56 14.96
CA ILE A 520 -27.79 -12.68 14.48
C ILE A 520 -28.10 -13.91 15.34
N ILE A 521 -28.34 -15.06 14.71
CA ILE A 521 -28.61 -16.32 15.43
C ILE A 521 -27.35 -16.81 16.15
N GLN A 522 -27.49 -17.30 17.38
CA GLN A 522 -26.39 -17.86 18.17
C GLN A 522 -26.78 -19.18 18.83
N VAL A 523 -25.90 -20.17 18.76
CA VAL A 523 -26.04 -21.46 19.45
C VAL A 523 -24.64 -21.94 19.83
N LYS A 524 -24.20 -21.67 21.07
CA LYS A 524 -22.84 -22.05 21.52
C LYS A 524 -22.72 -23.47 22.02
N ASN A 525 -23.84 -24.04 22.47
CA ASN A 525 -23.90 -25.36 23.09
C ASN A 525 -22.99 -25.50 24.34
N ASP A 526 -22.81 -24.41 25.09
CA ASP A 526 -22.11 -24.41 26.38
C ASP A 526 -23.06 -24.87 27.50
N ARG A 527 -22.75 -26.00 28.14
CA ARG A 527 -23.57 -26.59 29.20
C ARG A 527 -23.67 -25.72 30.44
N ASP A 528 -22.67 -24.87 30.69
CA ASP A 528 -22.64 -23.97 31.84
C ASP A 528 -23.36 -22.64 31.55
N ARG A 529 -23.67 -22.35 30.28
CA ARG A 529 -24.27 -21.09 29.80
C ARG A 529 -25.38 -21.33 28.79
N LEU A 530 -26.49 -21.88 29.26
CA LEU A 530 -27.65 -22.17 28.42
C LEU A 530 -28.24 -20.91 27.75
N GLU A 531 -28.02 -19.73 28.33
CA GLU A 531 -28.42 -18.44 27.77
C GLU A 531 -27.73 -18.06 26.46
N SER A 532 -26.68 -18.78 26.09
CA SER A 532 -25.96 -18.62 24.82
C SER A 532 -26.51 -19.52 23.69
N GLY A 533 -27.61 -20.21 23.96
CA GLY A 533 -28.29 -21.10 23.02
C GLY A 533 -27.66 -22.50 22.99
N PHE A 534 -28.50 -23.51 22.83
CA PHE A 534 -28.06 -24.90 22.79
C PHE A 534 -28.92 -25.75 21.85
N ILE A 535 -28.34 -26.89 21.47
CA ILE A 535 -29.00 -27.92 20.69
C ILE A 535 -28.96 -29.24 21.45
N LYS A 536 -30.11 -29.89 21.62
CA LYS A 536 -30.23 -31.18 22.30
C LYS A 536 -30.66 -32.26 21.30
N PHE A 537 -29.91 -33.36 21.28
CA PHE A 537 -30.19 -34.53 20.46
C PHE A 537 -30.76 -35.67 21.32
N GLU A 538 -31.99 -36.07 21.01
CA GLU A 538 -32.67 -37.26 21.54
C GLU A 538 -32.59 -38.38 20.49
N ILE A 539 -31.70 -39.35 20.74
CA ILE A 539 -31.32 -40.39 19.78
C ILE A 539 -32.01 -41.70 20.16
N GLN A 540 -32.71 -42.31 19.21
CA GLN A 540 -33.35 -43.62 19.32
C GLN A 540 -32.74 -44.63 18.33
N GLY A 541 -32.95 -45.92 18.58
CA GLY A 541 -32.36 -47.01 17.79
C GLY A 541 -30.90 -47.25 18.15
N GLY A 542 -30.09 -47.60 17.16
CA GLY A 542 -28.66 -47.83 17.34
C GLY A 542 -28.29 -49.16 18.01
N ARG A 543 -26.99 -49.41 18.06
CA ARG A 543 -26.38 -50.49 18.84
C ARG A 543 -26.26 -50.04 20.29
N GLN A 544 -26.81 -50.83 21.21
CA GLN A 544 -26.78 -50.59 22.66
C GLN A 544 -25.57 -51.21 23.33
#